data_AF-A0A8E0WUL5-F1
#
_entry.id   AF-A0A8E0WUL5-F1
#
_cell.length_a   1.000
_cell.length_b   1.000
_cell.length_c   1.000
_cell.angle_alpha   90.00
_cell.angle_beta   90.00
_cell.angle_gamma   90.00
#
_symmetry.space_group_name_H-M   'P 1'
#
loop_
_entity.id
_entity.type
_entity.pdbx_description
1 polymer ?
#
loop_
_entity_poly.entity_id
_entity_poly.type
_entity_poly.pdbx_seq_one_letter_code
_entity_poly.pdbx_strand_id
1 'polypeptide(L)'
;MTAGFAVCEAFPRQLEEMLDAMLEACPFARQTPQGVYGAMQKWLGLATQPALDPIRDVVRNHAVKHVPITAATMLFRNPVPMGELTTLGALGKLLGVSPERLVKAASALGMIPPSSRPRTGTVVTKSLKEPLAAFFRKLCSREEACQYLGTTPMVFKTLNIRNHLPRGYRIGGIWYSVADLERFLEALQGDAAFVNRPPPGSATILRAVRICHRASEEIIGGLLQGQIKATGR
;
A
#
# COMPACT_ATOMS: atom_id res chain seq x y z
N MET A 1 11.22 46.51 -10.06
CA MET A 1 10.61 45.64 -11.09
C MET A 1 9.51 44.84 -10.42
N THR A 2 8.30 44.86 -10.98
CA THR A 2 7.16 44.09 -10.45
C THR A 2 7.45 42.60 -10.63
N ALA A 3 7.19 41.79 -9.59
CA ALA A 3 7.56 40.36 -9.54
C ALA A 3 7.13 39.54 -10.77
N GLY A 4 6.07 39.96 -11.48
CA GLY A 4 5.61 39.31 -12.71
C GLY A 4 6.54 39.41 -13.92
N PHE A 5 7.36 40.47 -14.03
CA PHE A 5 8.34 40.59 -15.13
C PHE A 5 9.60 39.77 -14.88
N ALA A 6 9.99 39.63 -13.61
CA ALA A 6 11.16 38.85 -13.23
C ALA A 6 11.02 37.37 -13.64
N VAL A 7 9.82 36.78 -13.59
CA VAL A 7 9.56 35.39 -13.99
C VAL A 7 9.80 35.15 -15.50
N CYS A 8 9.75 36.20 -16.32
CA CYS A 8 9.97 36.12 -17.76
C CYS A 8 11.44 36.36 -18.16
N GLU A 9 12.31 36.80 -17.25
CA GLU A 9 13.71 37.14 -17.56
C GLU A 9 14.55 35.89 -17.87
N ALA A 10 14.32 34.78 -17.19
CA ALA A 10 14.97 33.49 -17.45
C ALA A 10 13.94 32.39 -17.77
N PHE A 11 13.00 32.69 -18.68
CA PHE A 11 12.04 31.71 -19.17
C PHE A 11 12.74 30.53 -19.88
N PRO A 12 12.32 29.26 -19.64
CA PRO A 12 11.19 28.81 -18.83
C PRO A 12 11.52 28.50 -17.35
N ARG A 13 12.79 28.55 -16.94
CA ARG A 13 13.25 28.02 -15.65
C ARG A 13 12.63 28.70 -14.43
N GLN A 14 12.61 30.04 -14.39
CA GLN A 14 12.02 30.77 -13.27
C GLN A 14 10.51 30.56 -13.16
N LEU A 15 9.84 30.30 -14.29
CA LEU A 15 8.43 29.91 -14.29
C LEU A 15 8.27 28.53 -13.65
N GLU A 16 9.10 27.55 -14.01
CA GLU A 16 9.08 26.22 -13.38
C GLU A 16 9.33 26.29 -11.86
N GLU A 17 10.33 27.05 -11.41
CA GLU A 17 10.61 27.24 -9.98
C GLU A 17 9.43 27.88 -9.23
N MET A 18 8.71 28.82 -9.86
CA MET A 18 7.46 29.38 -9.31
C MET A 18 6.36 28.31 -9.22
N LEU A 19 6.21 27.46 -10.24
CA LEU A 19 5.21 26.39 -10.25
C LEU A 19 5.48 25.33 -9.19
N ASP A 20 6.75 25.00 -8.95
CA ASP A 20 7.19 24.12 -7.86
C ASP A 20 6.81 24.72 -6.51
N ALA A 21 7.10 26.00 -6.28
CA ALA A 21 6.73 26.69 -5.04
C ALA A 21 5.19 26.74 -4.84
N MET A 22 4.41 26.93 -5.91
CA MET A 22 2.94 26.87 -5.85
C MET A 22 2.45 25.46 -5.47
N LEU A 23 3.10 24.41 -5.98
CA LEU A 23 2.78 23.03 -5.66
C LEU A 23 3.10 22.69 -4.20
N GLU A 24 4.26 23.12 -3.71
CA GLU A 24 4.69 22.93 -2.31
C GLU A 24 3.75 23.65 -1.33
N ALA A 25 3.30 24.86 -1.68
CA ALA A 25 2.33 25.62 -0.90
C ALA A 25 0.90 25.01 -0.96
N CYS A 26 0.61 24.16 -1.95
CA CYS A 26 -0.71 23.58 -2.14
C CYS A 26 -0.94 22.39 -1.19
N PRO A 27 -2.00 22.40 -0.36
CA PRO A 27 -2.34 21.26 0.47
C PRO A 27 -2.52 19.99 -0.37
N PHE A 28 -1.94 18.87 0.05
CA PHE A 28 -2.04 17.58 -0.66
C PHE A 28 -3.47 17.20 -1.08
N ALA A 29 -4.47 17.51 -0.25
CA ALA A 29 -5.88 17.22 -0.54
C ALA A 29 -6.45 18.01 -1.75
N ARG A 30 -5.76 19.05 -2.20
CA ARG A 30 -6.14 19.95 -3.30
C ARG A 30 -5.11 19.99 -4.42
N GLN A 31 -4.20 19.01 -4.50
CA GLN A 31 -3.26 18.87 -5.62
C GLN A 31 -3.99 18.41 -6.89
N THR A 32 -4.85 19.26 -7.42
CA THR A 32 -5.43 19.22 -8.76
C THR A 32 -4.89 20.41 -9.54
N PRO A 33 -4.93 20.42 -10.88
CA PRO A 33 -4.43 21.58 -11.61
C PRO A 33 -5.09 22.88 -11.17
N GLN A 34 -6.41 22.84 -10.91
CA GLN A 34 -7.15 23.99 -10.42
C GLN A 34 -6.75 24.39 -8.99
N GLY A 35 -6.43 23.43 -8.12
CA GLY A 35 -6.03 23.73 -6.75
C GLY A 35 -4.58 24.24 -6.64
N VAL A 36 -3.69 23.80 -7.52
CA VAL A 36 -2.29 24.25 -7.56
C VAL A 36 -2.18 25.61 -8.25
N TYR A 37 -2.75 25.75 -9.46
CA TYR A 37 -2.56 26.94 -10.29
C TYR A 37 -3.68 27.98 -10.15
N GLY A 38 -4.83 27.61 -9.60
CA GLY A 38 -5.90 28.53 -9.20
C GLY A 38 -6.27 29.57 -10.25
N ALA A 39 -6.11 30.84 -9.87
CA ALA A 39 -6.42 32.00 -10.70
C ALA A 39 -5.58 32.06 -11.98
N MET A 40 -4.31 31.61 -11.94
CA MET A 40 -3.44 31.59 -13.11
C MET A 40 -3.97 30.64 -14.18
N GLN A 41 -4.42 29.43 -13.80
CA GLN A 41 -5.04 28.52 -14.77
C GLN A 41 -6.30 29.13 -15.38
N LYS A 42 -7.15 29.76 -14.56
CA LYS A 42 -8.37 30.41 -15.05
C LYS A 42 -8.05 31.54 -16.02
N TRP A 43 -7.08 32.39 -15.69
CA TRP A 43 -6.65 33.50 -16.54
C TRP A 43 -6.04 33.01 -17.86
N LEU A 44 -5.10 32.06 -17.82
CA LEU A 44 -4.48 31.48 -19.02
C LEU A 44 -5.49 30.74 -19.92
N GLY A 45 -6.53 30.15 -19.33
CA GLY A 45 -7.62 29.48 -20.07
C GLY A 45 -8.65 30.45 -20.69
N LEU A 46 -8.75 31.68 -20.18
CA LEU A 46 -9.61 32.73 -20.73
C LEU A 46 -8.87 33.59 -21.76
N ALA A 47 -7.57 33.80 -21.59
CA ALA A 47 -6.77 34.54 -22.54
C ALA A 47 -6.72 33.79 -23.88
N THR A 48 -6.96 34.49 -24.98
CA THR A 48 -6.94 33.93 -26.36
C THR A 48 -5.67 34.31 -27.13
N GLN A 49 -4.78 35.08 -26.53
CA GLN A 49 -3.57 35.57 -27.18
C GLN A 49 -2.58 34.40 -27.44
N PRO A 50 -2.11 34.21 -28.70
CA PRO A 50 -1.13 33.17 -29.03
C PRO A 50 0.24 33.40 -28.38
N ALA A 51 0.60 34.65 -28.07
CA ALA A 51 1.85 34.98 -27.36
C ALA A 51 1.99 34.30 -25.98
N LEU A 52 0.87 33.82 -25.41
CA LEU A 52 0.85 33.10 -24.14
C LEU A 52 0.96 31.57 -24.30
N ASP A 53 0.99 31.04 -25.53
CA ASP A 53 1.11 29.60 -25.78
C ASP A 53 2.36 28.98 -25.12
N PRO A 54 3.55 29.61 -25.16
CA PRO A 54 4.72 29.07 -24.46
C PRO A 54 4.49 28.89 -22.95
N ILE A 55 3.78 29.84 -22.32
CA ILE A 55 3.44 29.77 -20.89
C ILE A 55 2.42 28.65 -20.63
N ARG A 56 1.40 28.52 -21.50
CA ARG A 56 0.41 27.43 -21.41
C ARG A 56 1.08 26.06 -21.52
N ASP A 57 2.07 25.91 -22.40
CA ASP A 57 2.79 24.66 -22.60
C ASP A 57 3.68 24.31 -21.40
N VAL A 58 4.40 25.28 -20.82
CA VAL A 58 5.17 25.05 -19.58
C VAL A 58 4.25 24.60 -18.44
N VAL A 59 3.14 25.30 -18.20
CA VAL A 59 2.18 24.91 -17.15
C VAL A 59 1.57 23.54 -17.43
N ARG A 60 1.26 23.22 -18.70
CA ARG A 60 0.75 21.90 -19.09
C ARG A 60 1.78 20.80 -18.80
N ASN A 61 3.03 21.00 -19.21
CA ASN A 61 4.12 20.03 -19.00
C ASN A 61 4.40 19.83 -17.52
N HIS A 62 4.42 20.91 -16.74
CA HIS A 62 4.56 20.84 -15.28
C HIS A 62 3.39 20.07 -14.63
N ALA A 63 2.15 20.36 -15.03
CA ALA A 63 0.98 19.66 -14.51
C ALA A 63 1.02 18.15 -14.79
N VAL A 64 1.42 17.74 -16.00
CA VAL A 64 1.54 16.32 -16.38
C VAL A 64 2.55 15.59 -15.50
N LYS A 65 3.66 16.26 -15.16
CA LYS A 65 4.75 15.68 -14.38
C LYS A 65 4.44 15.61 -12.89
N HIS A 66 3.82 16.65 -12.33
CA HIS A 66 3.80 16.86 -10.87
C HIS A 66 2.41 16.79 -10.22
N VAL A 67 1.33 16.75 -11.01
CA VAL A 67 -0.05 16.75 -10.50
C VAL A 67 -0.77 15.47 -10.94
N PRO A 68 -1.61 14.85 -10.09
CA PRO A 68 -2.44 13.71 -10.49
C PRO A 68 -3.48 14.14 -11.54
N ILE A 69 -3.21 13.83 -12.81
CA ILE A 69 -4.10 14.11 -13.95
C ILE A 69 -4.90 12.86 -14.33
N THR A 70 -6.21 13.03 -14.51
CA THR A 70 -7.12 11.98 -15.02
C THR A 70 -7.33 12.15 -16.53
N ALA A 71 -7.71 11.07 -17.24
CA ALA A 71 -7.91 11.09 -18.69
C ALA A 71 -8.97 12.09 -19.20
N ALA A 72 -9.88 12.54 -18.33
CA ALA A 72 -10.89 13.55 -18.65
C ALA A 72 -10.43 15.00 -18.38
N THR A 73 -9.19 15.20 -17.93
CA THR A 73 -8.69 16.51 -17.54
C THR A 73 -8.33 17.32 -18.78
N MET A 74 -9.00 18.45 -18.95
CA MET A 74 -8.66 19.45 -19.96
C MET A 74 -7.85 20.58 -19.32
N LEU A 75 -6.71 20.92 -19.92
CA LEU A 75 -5.95 22.12 -19.57
C LEU A 75 -5.91 23.05 -20.78
N PHE A 76 -6.38 24.28 -20.56
CA PHE A 76 -6.43 25.32 -21.59
C PHE A 76 -7.18 24.85 -22.85
N ARG A 77 -8.31 24.15 -22.66
CA ARG A 77 -9.18 23.58 -23.71
C ARG A 77 -8.55 22.45 -24.54
N ASN A 78 -7.33 22.04 -24.20
CA ASN A 78 -6.67 20.89 -24.83
C ASN A 78 -6.72 19.67 -23.90
N PRO A 79 -6.96 18.47 -24.45
CA PRO A 79 -6.83 17.24 -23.69
C PRO A 79 -5.37 17.06 -23.27
N VAL A 80 -5.17 16.62 -22.03
CA VAL A 80 -3.84 16.40 -21.49
C VAL A 80 -3.58 14.90 -21.45
N PRO A 81 -2.39 14.44 -21.89
CA PRO A 81 -2.04 13.02 -21.75
C PRO A 81 -2.12 12.61 -20.29
N MET A 82 -2.56 11.38 -20.06
CA MET A 82 -2.70 10.86 -18.71
C MET A 82 -1.32 10.81 -18.04
N GLY A 83 -1.13 11.54 -16.94
CA GLY A 83 0.15 11.56 -16.21
C GLY A 83 0.44 10.26 -15.45
N GLU A 84 1.67 10.09 -14.95
CA GLU A 84 2.08 8.93 -14.15
C GLU A 84 1.57 8.98 -12.70
N LEU A 85 1.12 10.16 -12.25
CA LEU A 85 0.63 10.37 -10.90
C LEU A 85 -0.88 10.13 -10.80
N THR A 86 -1.29 9.65 -9.65
CA THR A 86 -2.68 9.43 -9.27
C THR A 86 -2.83 9.62 -7.76
N THR A 87 -4.04 9.45 -7.23
CA THR A 87 -4.27 9.46 -5.78
C THR A 87 -4.58 8.06 -5.29
N LEU A 88 -4.30 7.78 -4.01
CA LEU A 88 -4.73 6.53 -3.38
C LEU A 88 -6.24 6.30 -3.51
N GLY A 89 -7.04 7.34 -3.41
CA GLY A 89 -8.49 7.25 -3.59
C GLY A 89 -8.87 6.78 -4.99
N ALA A 90 -8.20 7.29 -6.03
CA ALA A 90 -8.41 6.86 -7.40
C ALA A 90 -7.93 5.42 -7.62
N LEU A 91 -6.77 5.04 -7.08
CA LEU A 91 -6.30 3.65 -7.12
C LEU A 91 -7.26 2.69 -6.42
N GLY A 92 -7.84 3.10 -5.28
CA GLY A 92 -8.80 2.28 -4.54
C GLY A 92 -10.01 1.94 -5.40
N LYS A 93 -10.57 2.96 -6.07
CA LYS A 93 -11.65 2.77 -7.04
C LYS A 93 -11.27 1.83 -8.18
N LEU A 94 -10.06 1.99 -8.75
CA LEU A 94 -9.56 1.13 -9.82
C LEU A 94 -9.36 -0.33 -9.39
N LEU A 95 -9.02 -0.56 -8.12
CA LEU A 95 -8.82 -1.89 -7.55
C LEU A 95 -10.10 -2.50 -6.96
N GLY A 96 -11.21 -1.75 -6.94
CA GLY A 96 -12.44 -2.18 -6.28
C GLY A 96 -12.33 -2.27 -4.75
N VAL A 97 -11.34 -1.60 -4.15
CA VAL A 97 -11.08 -1.61 -2.70
C VAL A 97 -11.44 -0.25 -2.11
N SER A 98 -12.00 -0.24 -0.89
CA SER A 98 -12.31 1.04 -0.25
C SER A 98 -11.03 1.90 -0.10
N PRO A 99 -11.09 3.21 -0.40
CA PRO A 99 -9.92 4.09 -0.31
C PRO A 99 -9.20 4.03 1.04
N GLU A 100 -9.95 3.88 2.12
CA GLU A 100 -9.40 3.75 3.49
C GLU A 100 -8.62 2.46 3.70
N ARG A 101 -9.08 1.34 3.11
CA ARG A 101 -8.36 0.07 3.15
C ARG A 101 -7.06 0.17 2.35
N LEU A 102 -7.10 0.82 1.19
CA LEU A 102 -5.90 1.04 0.38
C LEU A 102 -4.85 1.87 1.12
N VAL A 103 -5.27 2.97 1.77
CA VAL A 103 -4.39 3.82 2.60
C VAL A 103 -3.70 2.99 3.69
N LYS A 104 -4.45 2.15 4.41
CA LYS A 104 -3.91 1.29 5.46
C LYS A 104 -2.95 0.23 4.91
N ALA A 105 -3.27 -0.38 3.77
CA ALA A 105 -2.40 -1.35 3.11
C ALA A 105 -1.09 -0.71 2.64
N ALA A 106 -1.16 0.43 1.95
CA ALA A 106 0.02 1.15 1.49
C ALA A 106 0.92 1.61 2.65
N SER A 107 0.31 2.02 3.77
CA SER A 107 1.04 2.33 5.01
C SER A 107 1.73 1.10 5.60
N ALA A 108 1.02 -0.03 5.67
CA ALA A 108 1.56 -1.25 6.26
C ALA A 108 2.70 -1.86 5.43
N LEU A 109 2.70 -1.64 4.12
CA LEU A 109 3.78 -2.04 3.22
C LEU A 109 4.96 -1.06 3.19
N GLY A 110 4.91 0.05 3.93
CA GLY A 110 5.95 1.08 3.90
C GLY A 110 6.07 1.79 2.55
N MET A 111 5.06 1.68 1.68
CA MET A 111 5.06 2.31 0.35
C MET A 111 4.85 3.83 0.41
N ILE A 112 4.53 4.36 1.59
CA ILE A 112 4.29 5.78 1.83
C ILE A 112 5.03 6.19 3.09
N PRO A 113 5.71 7.35 3.10
CA PRO A 113 6.41 7.84 4.28
C PRO A 113 5.48 7.99 5.49
N PRO A 114 5.91 7.57 6.70
CA PRO A 114 5.10 7.63 7.91
C PRO A 114 4.87 9.06 8.43
N SER A 115 5.62 10.05 7.94
CA SER A 115 5.58 11.45 8.40
C SER A 115 4.29 12.18 8.04
N SER A 116 3.55 11.70 7.04
CA SER A 116 2.21 12.19 6.72
C SER A 116 1.21 11.08 7.02
N ARG A 117 0.22 11.30 7.88
CA ARG A 117 -0.94 10.38 7.96
C ARG A 117 -1.54 10.29 6.56
N PRO A 118 -1.36 9.18 5.83
CA PRO A 118 -1.76 9.15 4.44
C PRO A 118 -3.28 9.24 4.37
N ARG A 119 -3.78 9.98 3.39
CA ARG A 119 -5.21 10.20 3.15
C ARG A 119 -5.54 9.68 1.77
N THR A 120 -6.84 9.57 1.49
CA THR A 120 -7.32 9.20 0.16
C THR A 120 -6.81 10.15 -0.94
N GLY A 121 -6.55 11.41 -0.60
CA GLY A 121 -5.95 12.41 -1.51
C GLY A 121 -4.43 12.34 -1.66
N THR A 122 -3.72 11.44 -0.96
CA THR A 122 -2.27 11.31 -1.10
C THR A 122 -1.90 10.94 -2.54
N VAL A 123 -1.04 11.75 -3.15
CA VAL A 123 -0.54 11.56 -4.51
C VAL A 123 0.53 10.47 -4.51
N VAL A 124 0.41 9.55 -5.45
CA VAL A 124 1.28 8.39 -5.62
C VAL A 124 1.46 8.09 -7.10
N THR A 125 2.50 7.33 -7.44
CA THR A 125 2.69 6.83 -8.81
C THR A 125 1.71 5.71 -9.12
N LYS A 126 1.29 5.62 -10.39
CA LYS A 126 0.42 4.53 -10.87
C LYS A 126 1.07 3.15 -10.77
N SER A 127 2.40 3.09 -10.77
CA SER A 127 3.18 1.86 -10.59
C SER A 127 2.94 1.15 -9.25
N LEU A 128 2.33 1.80 -8.26
CA LEU A 128 1.94 1.14 -7.01
C LEU A 128 0.70 0.24 -7.16
N LYS A 129 -0.02 0.33 -8.28
CA LYS A 129 -1.24 -0.44 -8.51
C LYS A 129 -0.97 -1.95 -8.45
N GLU A 130 0.01 -2.44 -9.19
CA GLU A 130 0.30 -3.87 -9.31
C GLU A 130 0.81 -4.47 -7.98
N PRO A 131 1.77 -3.84 -7.26
CA PRO A 131 2.18 -4.30 -5.93
C PRO A 131 1.02 -4.36 -4.92
N LEU A 132 0.16 -3.33 -4.89
CA LEU A 132 -1.00 -3.30 -4.00
C LEU A 132 -2.02 -4.38 -4.37
N ALA A 133 -2.29 -4.57 -5.65
CA ALA A 133 -3.18 -5.65 -6.12
C ALA A 133 -2.63 -7.03 -5.74
N ALA A 134 -1.33 -7.26 -5.95
CA ALA A 134 -0.67 -8.51 -5.60
C ALA A 134 -0.72 -8.77 -4.09
N PHE A 135 -0.54 -7.73 -3.28
CA PHE A 135 -0.67 -7.81 -1.83
C PHE A 135 -2.08 -8.24 -1.41
N PHE A 136 -3.13 -7.56 -1.91
CA PHE A 136 -4.51 -7.92 -1.56
C PHE A 136 -4.89 -9.34 -1.97
N ARG A 137 -4.40 -9.84 -3.11
CA ARG A 137 -4.65 -11.24 -3.53
C ARG A 137 -4.03 -12.27 -2.60
N LYS A 138 -2.97 -11.90 -1.88
CA LYS A 138 -2.24 -12.77 -0.94
C LYS A 138 -2.69 -12.59 0.51
N LEU A 139 -3.72 -11.77 0.74
CA LEU A 139 -4.32 -11.62 2.05
C LEU A 139 -5.48 -12.60 2.21
N CYS A 140 -5.57 -13.17 3.41
CA CYS A 140 -6.69 -13.98 3.82
C CYS A 140 -7.28 -13.45 5.14
N SER A 141 -8.56 -13.68 5.31
CA SER A 141 -9.31 -13.42 6.53
C SER A 141 -8.85 -14.34 7.67
N ARG A 142 -9.31 -14.08 8.89
CA ARG A 142 -9.00 -14.96 10.03
C ARG A 142 -9.57 -16.35 9.83
N GLU A 143 -10.76 -16.46 9.26
CA GLU A 143 -11.46 -17.71 9.01
C GLU A 143 -10.69 -18.56 8.00
N GLU A 144 -10.27 -17.95 6.88
CA GLU A 144 -9.42 -18.58 5.89
C GLU A 144 -8.05 -18.95 6.46
N ALA A 145 -7.44 -18.11 7.31
CA ALA A 145 -6.19 -18.42 7.98
C ALA A 145 -6.34 -19.63 8.93
N CYS A 146 -7.46 -19.75 9.65
CA CYS A 146 -7.75 -20.91 10.49
C CYS A 146 -7.86 -22.18 9.64
N GLN A 147 -8.58 -22.11 8.52
CA GLN A 147 -8.73 -23.22 7.57
C GLN A 147 -7.39 -23.61 6.95
N TYR A 148 -6.59 -22.63 6.52
CA TYR A 148 -5.28 -22.83 5.91
C TYR A 148 -4.31 -23.54 6.87
N LEU A 149 -4.29 -23.14 8.15
CA LEU A 149 -3.47 -23.79 9.16
C LEU A 149 -4.08 -25.11 9.69
N GLY A 150 -5.31 -25.47 9.31
CA GLY A 150 -6.02 -26.63 9.86
C GLY A 150 -6.32 -26.50 11.36
N THR A 151 -6.53 -25.27 11.86
CA THR A 151 -6.75 -24.99 13.29
C THR A 151 -8.17 -24.53 13.58
N THR A 152 -8.60 -24.65 14.84
CA THR A 152 -9.87 -24.09 15.30
C THR A 152 -9.71 -22.61 15.68
N PRO A 153 -10.78 -21.79 15.61
CA PRO A 153 -10.72 -20.37 15.98
C PRO A 153 -10.22 -20.11 17.42
N MET A 154 -10.45 -21.06 18.33
CA MET A 154 -9.99 -20.99 19.72
C MET A 154 -8.47 -21.16 19.81
N VAL A 155 -7.91 -22.20 19.18
CA VAL A 155 -6.46 -22.43 19.14
C VAL A 155 -5.76 -21.28 18.44
N PHE A 156 -6.29 -20.82 17.30
CA PHE A 156 -5.75 -19.66 16.59
C PHE A 156 -5.70 -18.41 17.47
N LYS A 157 -6.75 -18.15 18.27
CA LYS A 157 -6.78 -17.03 19.22
C LYS A 157 -5.67 -17.16 20.26
N THR A 158 -5.50 -18.35 20.85
CA THR A 158 -4.45 -18.60 21.85
C THR A 158 -3.06 -18.39 21.28
N LEU A 159 -2.79 -18.91 20.07
CA LEU A 159 -1.51 -18.72 19.39
C LEU A 159 -1.23 -17.25 19.05
N ASN A 160 -2.27 -16.50 18.67
CA ASN A 160 -2.15 -15.07 18.40
C ASN A 160 -1.85 -14.27 19.69
N ILE A 161 -2.53 -14.56 20.80
CA ILE A 161 -2.29 -13.90 22.10
C ILE A 161 -0.86 -14.14 22.60
N ARG A 162 -0.33 -15.35 22.38
CA ARG A 162 1.05 -15.73 22.75
C ARG A 162 2.11 -15.25 21.75
N ASN A 163 1.72 -14.51 20.70
CA ASN A 163 2.59 -14.02 19.62
C ASN A 163 3.36 -15.13 18.87
N HIS A 164 2.78 -16.33 18.77
CA HIS A 164 3.35 -17.40 17.94
C HIS A 164 2.98 -17.24 16.46
N LEU A 165 1.82 -16.64 16.16
CA LEU A 165 1.39 -16.38 14.79
C LEU A 165 2.01 -15.09 14.23
N PRO A 166 2.18 -15.00 12.91
CA PRO A 166 2.57 -13.75 12.26
C PRO A 166 1.58 -12.64 12.55
N ARG A 167 2.08 -11.41 12.66
CA ARG A 167 1.24 -10.23 12.94
C ARG A 167 0.33 -9.95 11.75
N GLY A 168 -0.98 -9.94 12.02
CA GLY A 168 -1.97 -9.56 11.02
C GLY A 168 -1.95 -8.06 10.69
N TYR A 169 -2.30 -7.74 9.45
CA TYR A 169 -2.46 -6.39 8.92
C TYR A 169 -3.83 -5.81 9.32
N ARG A 170 -3.82 -4.62 9.94
CA ARG A 170 -5.06 -3.94 10.38
C ARG A 170 -5.70 -3.11 9.26
N ILE A 171 -6.33 -3.78 8.29
CA ILE A 171 -6.92 -3.18 7.09
C ILE A 171 -8.46 -3.28 7.13
N GLY A 172 -9.10 -2.47 7.98
CA GLY A 172 -10.56 -2.53 8.18
C GLY A 172 -11.05 -3.84 8.80
N GLY A 173 -10.11 -4.57 9.43
CA GLY A 173 -10.20 -5.92 9.95
C GLY A 173 -8.77 -6.42 10.21
N ILE A 174 -8.60 -7.63 10.74
CA ILE A 174 -7.29 -8.27 10.83
C ILE A 174 -7.17 -9.24 9.66
N TRP A 175 -6.18 -9.03 8.82
CA TRP A 175 -5.88 -9.85 7.64
C TRP A 175 -4.50 -10.48 7.80
N TYR A 176 -4.30 -11.69 7.26
CA TYR A 176 -3.03 -12.39 7.32
C TYR A 176 -2.47 -12.56 5.91
N SER A 177 -1.16 -12.50 5.76
CA SER A 177 -0.54 -12.87 4.48
C SER A 177 -0.40 -14.38 4.42
N VAL A 178 -0.83 -14.99 3.32
CA VAL A 178 -0.62 -16.43 3.08
C VAL A 178 0.87 -16.78 3.15
N ALA A 179 1.74 -15.93 2.62
CA ALA A 179 3.19 -16.13 2.67
C ALA A 179 3.74 -16.13 4.11
N ASP A 180 3.17 -15.32 5.01
CA ASP A 180 3.59 -15.32 6.41
C ASP A 180 3.07 -16.56 7.16
N LEU A 181 1.89 -17.08 6.78
CA LEU A 181 1.38 -18.36 7.29
C LEU A 181 2.21 -19.54 6.80
N GLU A 182 2.65 -19.52 5.54
CA GLU A 182 3.58 -20.52 4.97
C GLU A 182 4.90 -20.55 5.73
N ARG A 183 5.53 -19.40 5.94
CA ARG A 183 6.76 -19.30 6.75
C ARG A 183 6.56 -19.81 8.18
N PHE A 184 5.39 -19.56 8.76
CA PHE A 184 5.06 -20.11 10.07
C PHE A 184 4.98 -21.65 10.05
N LEU A 185 4.34 -22.24 9.04
CA LEU A 185 4.28 -23.69 8.88
C LEU A 185 5.66 -24.29 8.62
N GLU A 186 6.49 -23.65 7.80
CA GLU A 186 7.88 -24.04 7.56
C GLU A 186 8.69 -24.00 8.85
N ALA A 187 8.56 -22.94 9.65
CA ALA A 187 9.23 -22.84 10.95
C ALA A 187 8.75 -23.91 11.95
N LEU A 188 7.46 -24.25 11.92
CA LEU A 188 6.89 -25.28 12.78
C LEU A 188 7.35 -26.69 12.39
N GLN A 189 7.47 -26.95 11.09
CA GLN A 189 7.88 -28.25 10.54
C GLN A 189 9.41 -28.42 10.56
N GLY A 190 10.18 -27.33 10.45
CA GLY A 190 11.63 -27.39 10.28
C GLY A 190 12.02 -28.32 9.12
N ASP A 191 13.05 -29.15 9.34
CA ASP A 191 13.54 -30.12 8.36
C ASP A 191 12.78 -31.47 8.39
N ALA A 192 11.56 -31.50 8.92
CA ALA A 192 10.79 -32.74 9.01
C ALA A 192 10.49 -33.32 7.62
N ALA A 193 10.90 -34.58 7.41
CA ALA A 193 10.60 -35.30 6.17
C ALA A 193 9.10 -35.56 6.03
N PHE A 194 8.61 -35.59 4.78
CA PHE A 194 7.26 -36.11 4.53
C PHE A 194 7.25 -37.61 4.82
N VAL A 195 6.37 -38.04 5.73
CA VAL A 195 6.30 -39.44 6.16
C VAL A 195 4.89 -39.99 6.01
N ASN A 196 4.76 -41.10 5.29
CA ASN A 196 3.46 -41.79 5.16
C ASN A 196 3.07 -42.56 6.45
N ARG A 197 4.05 -42.81 7.33
CA ARG A 197 3.83 -43.40 8.65
C ARG A 197 4.62 -42.63 9.70
N PRO A 198 4.00 -42.24 10.82
CA PRO A 198 4.69 -41.56 11.90
C PRO A 198 5.82 -42.45 12.46
N PRO A 199 7.04 -41.92 12.64
CA PRO A 199 8.15 -42.67 13.23
C PRO A 199 7.79 -43.22 14.62
N PRO A 200 8.34 -44.37 15.02
CA PRO A 200 8.14 -44.91 16.36
C PRO A 200 8.52 -43.87 17.44
N GLY A 201 7.67 -43.71 18.46
CA GLY A 201 7.87 -42.73 19.53
C GLY A 201 7.47 -41.29 19.18
N SER A 202 7.00 -41.02 17.95
CA SER A 202 6.41 -39.73 17.60
C SER A 202 4.92 -39.66 17.93
N ALA A 203 4.42 -38.45 18.15
CA ALA A 203 3.01 -38.17 18.40
C ALA A 203 2.57 -36.94 17.63
N THR A 204 1.31 -36.92 17.17
CA THR A 204 0.70 -35.69 16.65
C THR A 204 0.62 -34.64 17.77
N ILE A 205 0.55 -33.35 17.42
CA ILE A 205 0.44 -32.25 18.41
C ILE A 205 -0.71 -32.51 19.40
N LEU A 206 -1.88 -32.93 18.89
CA LEU A 206 -3.04 -33.25 19.74
C LEU A 206 -2.81 -34.44 20.68
N ARG A 207 -2.04 -35.44 20.23
CA ARG A 207 -1.70 -36.59 21.07
C ARG A 207 -0.61 -36.24 22.09
N ALA A 208 0.37 -35.40 21.72
CA ALA A 208 1.38 -34.87 22.63
C ALA A 208 0.74 -34.06 23.77
N VAL A 209 -0.26 -33.22 23.47
CA VAL A 209 -1.06 -32.50 24.49
C VAL A 209 -1.64 -33.46 25.53
N ARG A 210 -2.19 -34.60 25.09
CA ARG A 210 -2.78 -35.60 25.99
C ARG A 210 -1.74 -36.37 26.80
N ILE A 211 -0.61 -36.72 26.20
CA ILE A 211 0.46 -37.50 26.85
C ILE A 211 1.21 -36.63 27.86
N CYS A 212 1.55 -35.40 27.49
CA CYS A 212 2.37 -34.52 28.31
C CYS A 212 1.54 -33.70 29.30
N HIS A 213 0.20 -33.71 29.20
CA HIS A 213 -0.69 -32.82 29.94
C HIS A 213 -0.30 -31.34 29.80
N ARG A 214 0.19 -30.96 28.61
CA ARG A 214 0.61 -29.60 28.26
C ARG A 214 -0.36 -28.99 27.26
N ALA A 215 -0.51 -27.68 27.31
CA ALA A 215 -1.41 -26.99 26.39
C ALA A 215 -0.82 -26.99 24.96
N SER A 216 -1.70 -26.95 23.94
CA SER A 216 -1.27 -27.03 22.53
C SER A 216 -0.27 -25.95 22.13
N GLU A 217 -0.42 -24.75 22.69
CA GLU A 217 0.45 -23.62 22.49
C GLU A 217 1.85 -23.83 23.07
N GLU A 218 1.99 -24.58 24.17
CA GLU A 218 3.29 -24.89 24.77
C GLU A 218 4.05 -25.88 23.89
N ILE A 219 3.35 -26.86 23.31
CA ILE A 219 3.92 -27.79 22.35
C ILE A 219 4.36 -27.05 21.07
N ILE A 220 3.50 -26.16 20.55
CA ILE A 220 3.82 -25.35 19.36
C ILE A 220 4.99 -24.40 19.65
N GLY A 221 5.01 -23.75 20.82
CA GLY A 221 6.12 -22.92 21.26
C GLY A 221 7.44 -23.70 21.34
N GLY A 222 7.40 -24.91 21.90
CA GLY A 222 8.57 -25.79 21.96
C GLY A 222 9.08 -26.23 20.58
N LEU A 223 8.20 -26.47 19.62
CA LEU A 223 8.58 -26.74 18.22
C LEU A 223 9.28 -25.52 17.59
N LEU A 224 8.67 -24.32 17.72
CA LEU A 224 9.23 -23.08 17.16
C LEU A 224 10.56 -22.66 17.79
N GLN A 225 10.79 -23.02 19.06
CA GLN A 225 12.03 -22.76 19.78
C GLN A 225 13.08 -23.87 19.59
N GLY A 226 12.76 -24.93 18.84
CA GLY A 226 13.64 -26.08 18.63
C GLY A 226 13.83 -26.99 19.86
N GLN A 227 13.03 -26.80 20.91
CA GLN A 227 13.02 -27.66 22.11
C GLN A 227 12.35 -29.01 21.85
N ILE A 228 11.41 -29.04 20.90
CA ILE A 228 10.74 -30.24 20.42
C ILE A 228 11.13 -30.42 18.96
N LYS A 229 11.57 -31.62 18.59
CA LYS A 229 11.96 -31.93 17.21
C LYS A 229 10.73 -32.39 16.42
N ALA A 230 10.44 -31.71 15.31
CA ALA A 230 9.49 -32.22 14.32
C ALA A 230 10.13 -33.42 13.59
N THR A 231 9.50 -34.59 13.69
CA THR A 231 10.04 -35.85 13.14
C THR A 231 9.36 -36.28 11.84
N GLY A 232 8.29 -35.60 11.42
CA GLY A 232 7.58 -35.90 10.19
C GLY A 232 6.44 -34.92 9.95
N ARG A 233 6.12 -34.69 8.67
CA ARG A 233 4.95 -33.92 8.21
C ARG A 233 4.10 -34.71 7.24
#